data_AF-A0A937RIC3-F1
#
_entry.id   AF-A0A937RIC3-F1
#
_cell.length_a   1.000
_cell.length_b   1.000
_cell.length_c   1.000
_cell.angle_alpha   90.00
_cell.angle_beta   90.00
_cell.angle_gamma   90.00
#
_symmetry.space_group_name_H-M   'P 1'
#
loop_
_entity.id
_entity.type
_entity.pdbx_description
1 polymer ?
#
loop_
_entity_poly.entity_id
_entity_poly.type
_entity_poly.pdbx_seq_one_letter_code
_entity_poly.pdbx_strand_id
1 'polypeptide(L)'
;MSGDADAAARLDFFVSSTRADQAWAEWVAWWLEDAGYRVLCQPWDFVPGSNWRVKMQEGITRASRTIAVLSTTYLTSVYGQEEWQAAQAADPRGLERKLLPVRVEDCDRPGLLGSVISIDLFGLSAETARLHLLRHVRAALDGRMKPASAPAFPATPGPRSPAREPSFPGHPAPPSVPRRGPVAGLLPGHTGEVGSVAFAPGGHILATGGVDMTVRMWEVTDPPALRPAGQPVAGHTDRVRSVVFAPDGRVMATSSADGTIRLWDVTDPARPHLSGRPLTGHTPWAWSMAFAPGDRILATVDDRRARLWDVTRPARPRLLANWSTGHADWVRSVAFAPDGRTLATSSTDGTVRLWDVTDPATHRPIGDPLTGHGREIRQVAFAPDGRTLATAGADTAVWLWDLTDRAAPCPIGEPLAGHTASVRSVAFAPDGRTLATGSTDATVRLWDVADPAAPRPRGTLTGHTDRVKAVAFAPGGNLLATGSSDATARLWVI
;
A
#
# COMPACT_ATOMS: atom_id res chain seq x y z
N MET A 1 -22.99 -17.34 62.46
CA MET A 1 -21.62 -17.59 61.97
C MET A 1 -21.71 -18.48 60.75
N SER A 2 -21.54 -17.89 59.56
CA SER A 2 -20.99 -18.52 58.35
C SER A 2 -21.05 -17.47 57.24
N GLY A 3 -20.11 -16.52 57.28
CA GLY A 3 -19.76 -15.75 56.10
C GLY A 3 -18.79 -16.60 55.28
N ASP A 4 -19.22 -16.99 54.09
CA ASP A 4 -18.40 -17.19 52.89
C ASP A 4 -19.27 -17.87 51.82
N ALA A 5 -19.73 -17.07 50.87
CA ALA A 5 -20.24 -17.53 49.58
C ALA A 5 -19.87 -16.47 48.53
N ASP A 6 -18.60 -16.54 48.15
CA ASP A 6 -18.05 -16.23 46.83
C ASP A 6 -18.10 -14.77 46.33
N ALA A 7 -17.24 -13.93 46.90
CA ALA A 7 -16.71 -12.78 46.18
C ALA A 7 -15.83 -13.31 45.03
N ALA A 8 -16.47 -13.64 43.89
CA ALA A 8 -15.81 -14.18 42.71
C ALA A 8 -14.55 -13.34 42.39
N ALA A 9 -13.37 -13.96 42.56
CA ALA A 9 -12.09 -13.28 42.45
C ALA A 9 -12.03 -12.43 41.17
N ARG A 10 -11.87 -11.12 41.35
CA ARG A 10 -11.81 -10.14 40.25
C ARG A 10 -10.47 -10.30 39.53
N LEU A 11 -10.51 -10.55 38.23
CA LEU A 11 -9.32 -10.71 37.40
C LEU A 11 -8.69 -9.35 37.11
N ASP A 12 -7.37 -9.28 37.13
CA ASP A 12 -6.63 -8.06 36.81
C ASP A 12 -6.50 -7.92 35.29
N PHE A 13 -6.15 -9.00 34.60
CA PHE A 13 -6.05 -9.05 33.13
C PHE A 13 -6.74 -10.28 32.52
N PHE A 14 -7.35 -10.08 31.36
CA PHE A 14 -7.78 -11.16 30.46
C PHE A 14 -6.98 -11.08 29.16
N VAL A 15 -6.27 -12.14 28.79
CA VAL A 15 -5.46 -12.24 27.56
C VAL A 15 -6.16 -13.18 26.59
N SER A 16 -6.61 -12.65 25.46
CA SER A 16 -7.33 -13.38 24.42
C SER A 16 -6.48 -13.48 23.17
N SER A 17 -6.51 -14.65 22.51
CA SER A 17 -5.63 -14.90 21.36
C SER A 17 -6.16 -15.94 20.39
N THR A 18 -5.66 -15.90 19.16
CA THR A 18 -5.87 -16.97 18.19
C THR A 18 -4.94 -18.15 18.50
N ARG A 19 -5.25 -19.35 17.98
CA ARG A 19 -4.34 -20.50 18.12
C ARG A 19 -2.94 -20.25 17.52
N ALA A 20 -2.85 -19.44 16.48
CA ALA A 20 -1.55 -19.06 15.89
C ALA A 20 -0.73 -18.13 16.80
N ASP A 21 -1.40 -17.39 17.70
CA ASP A 21 -0.81 -16.40 18.60
C ASP A 21 -0.72 -16.88 20.05
N GLN A 22 -1.17 -18.11 20.32
CA GLN A 22 -1.24 -18.69 21.66
C GLN A 22 0.10 -18.64 22.39
N ALA A 23 1.21 -18.93 21.70
CA ALA A 23 2.55 -18.88 22.30
C ALA A 23 2.94 -17.46 22.76
N TRP A 24 2.47 -16.42 22.07
CA TRP A 24 2.68 -15.03 22.47
C TRP A 24 1.78 -14.64 23.64
N ALA A 25 0.52 -15.05 23.60
CA ALA A 25 -0.44 -14.78 24.66
C ALA A 25 -0.04 -15.45 25.99
N GLU A 26 0.42 -16.70 25.93
CA GLU A 26 0.96 -17.43 27.07
C GLU A 26 2.23 -16.76 27.63
N TRP A 27 3.11 -16.25 26.75
CA TRP A 27 4.30 -15.52 27.17
C TRP A 27 3.97 -14.19 27.88
N VAL A 28 3.00 -13.43 27.36
CA VAL A 28 2.52 -12.19 28.00
C VAL A 28 1.84 -12.49 29.34
N ALA A 29 0.98 -13.52 29.38
CA ALA A 29 0.31 -13.94 30.60
C ALA A 29 1.31 -14.37 31.68
N TRP A 30 2.34 -15.13 31.31
CA TRP A 30 3.41 -15.57 32.21
C TRP A 30 4.12 -14.39 32.88
N TRP A 31 4.46 -13.33 32.12
CA TRP A 31 5.07 -12.12 32.67
C TRP A 31 4.18 -11.36 33.65
N LEU A 32 2.88 -11.32 33.37
CA LEU A 32 1.91 -10.63 34.22
C LEU A 32 1.64 -11.42 35.51
N GLU A 33 1.61 -12.75 35.43
CA GLU A 33 1.52 -13.62 36.61
C GLU A 33 2.80 -13.55 37.46
N ASP A 34 3.99 -13.53 36.85
CA ASP A 34 5.27 -13.31 37.52
C ASP A 34 5.32 -11.95 38.24
N ALA A 35 4.67 -10.93 37.67
CA ALA A 35 4.48 -9.62 38.28
C ALA A 35 3.38 -9.58 39.37
N GLY A 36 2.71 -10.70 39.66
CA GLY A 36 1.74 -10.85 40.75
C GLY A 36 0.29 -10.50 40.38
N TYR A 37 -0.04 -10.35 39.09
CA TYR A 37 -1.40 -10.08 38.64
C TYR A 37 -2.22 -11.36 38.46
N ARG A 38 -3.53 -11.29 38.74
CA ARG A 38 -4.46 -12.39 38.42
C ARG A 38 -4.86 -12.33 36.96
N VAL A 39 -4.30 -13.24 36.16
CA VAL A 39 -4.52 -13.29 34.71
C VAL A 39 -5.37 -14.49 34.32
N LEU A 40 -6.23 -14.31 33.34
CA LEU A 40 -6.87 -15.40 32.62
C LEU A 40 -6.44 -15.32 31.15
N CYS A 41 -5.69 -16.32 30.69
CA CYS A 41 -5.29 -16.44 29.29
C CYS A 41 -6.17 -17.50 28.60
N GLN A 42 -6.78 -17.16 27.47
CA GLN A 42 -7.64 -18.08 26.74
C GLN A 42 -7.46 -17.97 25.22
N PRO A 43 -7.05 -19.07 24.54
CA PRO A 43 -7.07 -19.13 23.09
C PRO A 43 -8.48 -19.37 22.55
N TRP A 44 -8.73 -18.98 21.30
CA TRP A 44 -9.96 -19.28 20.56
C TRP A 44 -9.99 -20.76 20.17
N ASP A 45 -10.27 -21.65 21.11
CA ASP A 45 -10.40 -23.07 20.84
C ASP A 45 -11.82 -23.44 20.39
N PHE A 46 -11.93 -23.99 19.19
CA PHE A 46 -13.20 -24.44 18.61
C PHE A 46 -13.55 -25.83 19.15
N VAL A 47 -14.39 -25.89 20.19
CA VAL A 47 -15.09 -27.13 20.59
C VAL A 47 -16.58 -26.96 20.26
N PRO A 48 -17.16 -27.75 19.35
CA PRO A 48 -18.60 -27.71 19.09
C PRO A 48 -19.40 -27.83 20.40
N GLY A 49 -20.27 -26.84 20.67
CA GLY A 49 -21.05 -26.75 21.91
C GLY A 49 -20.48 -25.86 23.02
N SER A 50 -19.29 -25.27 22.84
CA SER A 50 -18.75 -24.28 23.78
C SER A 50 -19.35 -22.89 23.53
N ASN A 51 -19.98 -22.30 24.57
CA ASN A 51 -20.60 -20.96 24.50
C ASN A 51 -19.52 -19.86 24.60
N TRP A 52 -18.55 -19.89 23.67
CA TRP A 52 -17.33 -19.09 23.68
C TRP A 52 -17.60 -17.59 23.83
N ARG A 53 -18.58 -17.05 23.07
CA ARG A 53 -18.96 -15.63 23.15
C ARG A 53 -19.38 -15.21 24.55
N VAL A 54 -20.12 -16.09 25.25
CA VAL A 54 -20.56 -15.84 26.62
C VAL A 54 -19.38 -15.81 27.57
N LYS A 55 -18.43 -16.76 27.45
CA LYS A 55 -17.22 -16.78 28.28
C LYS A 55 -16.27 -15.61 28.01
N MET A 56 -16.10 -15.22 26.75
CA MET A 56 -15.32 -14.01 26.38
C MET A 56 -15.96 -12.76 26.98
N GLN A 57 -17.27 -12.59 26.82
CA GLN A 57 -17.99 -11.45 27.37
C GLN A 57 -17.89 -11.39 28.90
N GLU A 58 -18.05 -12.54 29.57
CA GLU A 58 -17.88 -12.65 31.03
C GLU A 58 -16.45 -12.32 31.47
N GLY A 59 -15.44 -12.84 30.76
CA GLY A 59 -14.03 -12.57 31.02
C GLY A 59 -13.68 -11.08 30.89
N ILE A 60 -14.10 -10.45 29.79
CA ILE A 60 -13.91 -9.01 29.55
C ILE A 60 -14.67 -8.19 30.59
N THR A 61 -15.89 -8.57 30.94
CA THR A 61 -16.69 -7.84 31.93
C THR A 61 -16.04 -7.90 33.32
N ARG A 62 -15.54 -9.07 33.73
CA ARG A 62 -14.93 -9.31 35.04
C ARG A 62 -13.50 -8.78 35.18
N ALA A 63 -12.76 -8.66 34.09
CA ALA A 63 -11.39 -8.16 34.11
C ALA A 63 -11.33 -6.65 34.27
N SER A 64 -10.34 -6.12 35.01
CA SER A 64 -10.11 -4.67 35.05
C SER A 64 -9.60 -4.13 33.71
N ARG A 65 -8.86 -4.97 32.97
CA ARG A 65 -8.28 -4.71 31.64
C ARG A 65 -8.31 -5.98 30.77
N THR A 66 -8.48 -5.82 29.47
CA THR A 66 -8.36 -6.89 28.48
C THR A 66 -7.20 -6.59 27.54
N ILE A 67 -6.32 -7.56 27.31
CA ILE A 67 -5.20 -7.44 26.38
C ILE A 67 -5.55 -8.18 25.10
N ALA A 68 -5.58 -7.46 23.99
CA ALA A 68 -5.87 -7.99 22.66
C ALA A 68 -4.55 -8.14 21.89
N VAL A 69 -4.14 -9.38 21.59
CA VAL A 69 -2.92 -9.65 20.82
C VAL A 69 -3.22 -9.54 19.33
N LEU A 70 -2.83 -8.42 18.72
CA LEU A 70 -3.15 -8.09 17.34
C LEU A 70 -2.13 -8.71 16.38
N SER A 71 -2.50 -9.85 15.79
CA SER A 71 -1.84 -10.45 14.63
C SER A 71 -2.67 -10.25 13.35
N THR A 72 -2.11 -10.55 12.18
CA THR A 72 -2.88 -10.55 10.93
C THR A 72 -4.13 -11.42 11.04
N THR A 73 -4.03 -12.57 11.70
CA THR A 73 -5.14 -13.50 11.92
C THR A 73 -6.20 -12.90 12.83
N TYR A 74 -5.79 -12.21 13.90
CA TYR A 74 -6.71 -11.49 14.80
C TYR A 74 -7.50 -10.42 14.04
N LEU A 75 -6.82 -9.61 13.24
CA LEU A 75 -7.41 -8.46 12.54
C LEU A 75 -8.42 -8.86 11.44
N THR A 76 -8.25 -10.04 10.86
CA THR A 76 -9.18 -10.58 9.85
C THR A 76 -10.31 -11.45 10.43
N SER A 77 -10.31 -11.68 11.74
CA SER A 77 -11.26 -12.59 12.40
C SER A 77 -12.52 -11.87 12.88
N VAL A 78 -13.67 -12.50 12.66
CA VAL A 78 -14.97 -12.06 13.21
C VAL A 78 -14.92 -12.02 14.76
N TYR A 79 -14.11 -12.86 15.39
CA TYR A 79 -13.95 -12.89 16.85
C TYR A 79 -13.17 -11.69 17.40
N GLY A 80 -12.19 -11.19 16.63
CA GLY A 80 -11.51 -9.94 16.97
C GLY A 80 -12.50 -8.77 16.95
N GLN A 81 -13.46 -8.76 16.02
CA GLN A 81 -14.51 -7.74 16.00
C GLN A 81 -15.46 -7.86 17.20
N GLU A 82 -15.83 -9.09 17.57
CA GLU A 82 -16.69 -9.36 18.73
C GLU A 82 -16.03 -9.00 20.06
N GLU A 83 -14.72 -9.20 20.22
CA GLU A 83 -13.96 -8.80 21.40
C GLU A 83 -13.97 -7.28 21.61
N TRP A 84 -13.81 -6.51 20.52
CA TRP A 84 -13.85 -5.05 20.58
C TRP A 84 -15.25 -4.53 20.93
N GLN A 85 -16.30 -5.15 20.36
CA GLN A 85 -17.69 -4.85 20.72
C GLN A 85 -17.98 -5.19 22.19
N ALA A 86 -17.48 -6.33 22.67
CA ALA A 86 -17.62 -6.76 24.06
C ALA A 86 -16.95 -5.78 25.04
N ALA A 87 -15.74 -5.32 24.72
CA ALA A 87 -15.02 -4.34 25.52
C ALA A 87 -15.70 -2.97 25.51
N GLN A 88 -16.22 -2.54 24.36
CA GLN A 88 -16.99 -1.29 24.25
C GLN A 88 -18.31 -1.37 25.02
N ALA A 89 -19.00 -2.51 25.02
CA ALA A 89 -20.20 -2.72 25.82
C ALA A 89 -19.90 -2.70 27.32
N ALA A 90 -18.74 -3.24 27.73
CA ALA A 90 -18.33 -3.30 29.14
C ALA A 90 -17.85 -1.94 29.70
N ASP A 91 -17.27 -1.05 28.87
CA ASP A 91 -16.93 0.33 29.24
C ASP A 91 -17.11 1.31 28.06
N PRO A 92 -18.35 1.77 27.79
CA PRO A 92 -18.67 2.56 26.59
C PRO A 92 -17.96 3.92 26.51
N ARG A 93 -17.50 4.47 27.65
CA ARG A 93 -16.84 5.78 27.74
C ARG A 93 -15.35 5.66 28.10
N GLY A 94 -14.81 4.44 28.17
CA GLY A 94 -13.45 4.16 28.61
C GLY A 94 -12.82 3.01 27.86
N LEU A 95 -13.14 2.81 26.58
CA LEU A 95 -12.62 1.70 25.77
C LEU A 95 -11.09 1.57 25.83
N GLU A 96 -10.35 2.67 25.73
CA GLU A 96 -8.87 2.67 25.84
C GLU A 96 -8.36 2.29 27.23
N ARG A 97 -9.19 2.52 28.25
CA ARG A 97 -8.95 1.98 29.58
C ARG A 97 -9.28 0.51 29.59
N LYS A 98 -10.36 0.05 28.97
CA LYS A 98 -10.80 -1.35 29.08
C LYS A 98 -10.00 -2.32 28.22
N LEU A 99 -9.58 -1.92 27.02
CA LEU A 99 -8.91 -2.74 26.02
C LEU A 99 -7.51 -2.20 25.72
N LEU A 100 -6.50 -3.03 25.90
CA LEU A 100 -5.10 -2.75 25.62
C LEU A 100 -4.65 -3.57 24.40
N PRO A 101 -4.59 -2.96 23.20
CA PRO A 101 -4.09 -3.64 22.02
C PRO A 101 -2.57 -3.79 22.07
N VAL A 102 -2.08 -5.01 21.84
CA VAL A 102 -0.65 -5.32 21.73
C VAL A 102 -0.43 -5.96 20.36
N ARG A 103 0.20 -5.23 19.44
CA ARG A 103 0.51 -5.78 18.12
C ARG A 103 1.72 -6.69 18.24
N VAL A 104 1.65 -7.88 17.65
CA VAL A 104 2.76 -8.84 17.69
C VAL A 104 4.02 -8.23 17.02
N GLU A 105 3.81 -7.36 16.05
CA GLU A 105 4.85 -6.59 15.35
C GLU A 105 5.43 -5.40 16.14
N ASP A 106 4.75 -4.93 17.20
CA ASP A 106 5.28 -3.91 18.11
C ASP A 106 6.16 -4.55 19.21
N CYS A 107 6.14 -5.89 19.30
CA CYS A 107 7.07 -6.67 20.12
C CYS A 107 8.37 -6.89 19.34
N ASP A 108 9.29 -5.93 19.41
CA ASP A 108 10.66 -6.13 18.94
C ASP A 108 11.32 -7.28 19.71
N ARG A 109 11.70 -8.37 19.02
CA ARG A 109 12.73 -9.27 19.55
C ARG A 109 14.08 -8.61 19.34
N PRO A 110 14.81 -8.24 20.41
CA PRO A 110 15.97 -9.05 20.79
C PRO A 110 16.43 -8.89 22.26
N GLY A 111 16.93 -9.96 22.90
CA GLY A 111 17.94 -9.82 23.98
C GLY A 111 17.59 -9.02 25.25
N LEU A 112 16.33 -8.80 25.59
CA LEU A 112 15.91 -7.99 26.75
C LEU A 112 15.46 -8.83 27.95
N LEU A 113 16.38 -9.68 28.44
CA LEU A 113 16.45 -10.02 29.87
C LEU A 113 17.91 -10.17 30.31
N GLY A 114 18.62 -9.04 30.24
CA GLY A 114 19.68 -8.74 31.21
C GLY A 114 19.11 -8.12 32.48
N SER A 115 18.10 -8.76 33.09
CA SER A 115 17.43 -8.44 34.38
C SER A 115 16.79 -7.06 34.58
N VAL A 116 15.48 -7.03 34.87
CA VAL A 116 14.78 -5.86 35.42
C VAL A 116 14.25 -6.19 36.82
N ILE A 117 14.44 -5.24 37.74
CA ILE A 117 13.90 -5.18 39.11
C ILE A 117 12.90 -4.03 39.09
N SER A 118 11.68 -4.22 39.61
CA SER A 118 10.70 -3.14 39.74
C SER A 118 11.00 -2.28 40.98
N ILE A 119 10.97 -0.96 40.84
CA ILE A 119 11.20 0.01 41.93
C ILE A 119 10.13 1.10 41.79
N ASP A 120 9.30 1.27 42.82
CA ASP A 120 8.29 2.33 42.87
C ASP A 120 8.95 3.66 43.29
N LEU A 121 8.76 4.68 42.45
CA LEU A 121 9.30 6.02 42.62
C LEU A 121 8.21 7.09 42.68
N PHE A 122 6.93 6.68 42.69
CA PHE A 122 5.81 7.61 42.61
C PHE A 122 5.58 8.31 43.96
N GLY A 123 5.42 9.64 43.93
CA GLY A 123 5.22 10.47 45.12
C GLY A 123 6.50 10.92 45.85
N LEU A 124 7.69 10.58 45.35
CA LEU A 124 8.98 10.96 45.95
C LEU A 124 9.62 12.19 45.28
N SER A 125 10.39 12.98 46.04
CA SER A 125 11.23 14.04 45.45
C SER A 125 12.36 13.44 44.62
N ALA A 126 12.83 14.18 43.60
CA ALA A 126 13.79 13.67 42.62
C ALA A 126 15.10 13.14 43.24
N GLU A 127 15.61 13.78 44.30
CA GLU A 127 16.82 13.36 45.02
C GLU A 127 16.59 12.05 45.81
N THR A 128 15.39 11.89 46.38
CA THR A 128 14.98 10.69 47.14
C THR A 128 14.75 9.50 46.22
N ALA A 129 14.09 9.71 45.07
CA ALA A 129 13.87 8.68 44.05
C ALA A 129 15.20 8.12 43.52
N ARG A 130 16.19 9.00 43.30
CA ARG A 130 17.53 8.62 42.83
C ARG A 130 18.28 7.73 43.83
N LEU A 131 18.24 8.04 45.12
CA LEU A 131 18.87 7.22 46.17
C LEU A 131 18.14 5.88 46.37
N HIS A 132 16.82 5.83 46.15
CA HIS A 132 16.02 4.60 46.23
C HIS A 132 16.35 3.61 45.10
N LEU A 133 16.54 4.13 43.90
CA LEU A 133 16.94 3.36 42.72
C LEU A 133 18.30 2.68 42.90
N LEU A 134 19.32 3.43 43.34
CA LEU A 134 20.70 2.94 43.48
C LEU A 134 20.85 1.83 44.53
N ARG A 135 20.00 1.81 45.55
CA ARG A 135 20.01 0.79 46.61
C ARG A 135 19.47 -0.57 46.12
N HIS A 136 18.39 -0.54 45.34
CA HIS A 136 17.75 -1.76 44.81
C HIS A 136 18.58 -2.43 43.72
N VAL A 137 19.27 -1.63 42.89
CA VAL A 137 20.25 -2.17 41.92
C VAL A 137 21.37 -2.92 42.64
N ARG A 138 21.85 -2.40 43.78
CA ARG A 138 22.92 -3.03 44.56
C ARG A 138 22.46 -4.32 45.25
N ALA A 139 21.21 -4.39 45.71
CA ALA A 139 20.62 -5.57 46.33
C ALA A 139 20.30 -6.70 45.34
N ALA A 140 19.86 -6.37 44.13
CA ALA A 140 19.49 -7.37 43.12
C ALA A 140 20.66 -8.04 42.38
N LEU A 141 21.86 -7.55 42.65
CA LEU A 141 23.12 -8.14 42.20
C LEU A 141 23.75 -9.05 43.25
N ASP A 142 23.20 -9.09 44.47
CA ASP A 142 23.69 -9.97 45.53
C ASP A 142 22.99 -11.34 45.48
N GLY A 143 23.77 -12.41 45.29
CA GLY A 143 23.35 -13.79 45.60
C GLY A 143 22.53 -14.58 44.56
N ARG A 144 22.53 -14.20 43.27
CA ARG A 144 21.83 -14.98 42.22
C ARG A 144 22.34 -16.43 42.11
N MET A 145 21.45 -17.41 42.30
CA MET A 145 21.58 -18.78 41.77
C MET A 145 20.40 -19.11 40.86
N LYS A 146 20.74 -19.65 39.68
CA LYS A 146 19.95 -19.79 38.44
C LYS A 146 19.22 -21.15 38.35
N PRO A 147 17.93 -21.22 37.96
CA PRO A 147 17.33 -22.44 37.42
C PRO A 147 17.70 -22.67 35.95
N ALA A 148 17.81 -23.94 35.54
CA ALA A 148 18.69 -24.35 34.44
C ALA A 148 18.15 -24.31 33.00
N SER A 149 16.86 -24.08 32.70
CA SER A 149 16.40 -23.92 31.30
C SER A 149 15.00 -23.28 31.11
N ALA A 150 14.90 -22.43 30.09
CA ALA A 150 13.68 -21.75 29.57
C ALA A 150 12.98 -22.58 28.45
N PRO A 151 11.68 -22.35 28.14
CA PRO A 151 11.03 -23.00 27.00
C PRO A 151 11.64 -22.53 25.66
N ALA A 152 11.87 -23.48 24.75
CA ALA A 152 12.58 -23.25 23.50
C ALA A 152 11.68 -22.65 22.41
N PHE A 153 12.20 -21.63 21.73
CA PHE A 153 11.63 -21.05 20.52
C PHE A 153 12.23 -21.72 19.26
N PRO A 154 11.50 -21.93 18.15
CA PRO A 154 12.07 -22.60 16.98
C PRO A 154 13.25 -21.82 16.37
N ALA A 155 14.39 -22.50 16.26
CA ALA A 155 15.62 -22.01 15.65
C ALA A 155 15.86 -22.68 14.28
N THR A 156 16.37 -21.92 13.31
CA THR A 156 16.75 -22.41 11.96
C THR A 156 18.19 -22.95 11.99
N PRO A 157 18.49 -24.18 11.51
CA PRO A 157 19.87 -24.65 11.39
C PRO A 157 20.45 -24.44 9.97
N GLY A 158 21.66 -23.88 9.90
CA GLY A 158 22.54 -23.88 8.72
C GLY A 158 23.44 -25.13 8.63
N PRO A 159 24.49 -25.14 7.78
CA PRO A 159 24.48 -25.77 6.45
C PRO A 159 25.21 -27.14 6.38
N ARG A 160 24.81 -28.03 5.45
CA ARG A 160 25.55 -29.25 5.03
C ARG A 160 25.39 -29.51 3.52
N SER A 161 26.46 -29.98 2.87
CA SER A 161 26.51 -30.49 1.47
C SER A 161 27.12 -31.91 1.45
N PRO A 162 27.15 -32.64 0.31
CA PRO A 162 26.08 -33.01 -0.61
C PRO A 162 25.96 -34.55 -0.75
N ALA A 163 24.75 -35.09 -0.98
CA ALA A 163 24.54 -36.40 -1.60
C ALA A 163 23.19 -36.41 -2.36
N ARG A 164 23.24 -36.80 -3.64
CA ARG A 164 22.14 -36.99 -4.60
C ARG A 164 21.14 -38.08 -4.14
N GLU A 165 19.89 -38.17 -4.55
CA GLU A 165 18.83 -37.31 -5.13
C GLU A 165 17.56 -38.20 -5.06
N PRO A 166 16.37 -37.68 -4.72
CA PRO A 166 15.35 -37.66 -5.77
C PRO A 166 14.65 -36.30 -5.88
N SER A 167 14.35 -35.95 -7.13
CA SER A 167 13.82 -34.70 -7.66
C SER A 167 12.31 -34.48 -7.44
N PHE A 168 11.90 -33.21 -7.27
CA PHE A 168 10.72 -32.52 -7.86
C PHE A 168 10.89 -30.98 -7.63
N PRO A 169 10.26 -30.07 -8.41
CA PRO A 169 10.88 -28.87 -8.99
C PRO A 169 10.91 -27.69 -8.01
N GLY A 170 12.08 -27.08 -7.84
CA GLY A 170 12.36 -26.10 -6.80
C GLY A 170 11.99 -24.65 -7.12
N HIS A 171 11.86 -23.85 -6.06
CA HIS A 171 12.08 -22.40 -6.07
C HIS A 171 12.59 -21.95 -4.68
N PRO A 172 13.14 -20.72 -4.56
CA PRO A 172 14.56 -20.46 -4.42
C PRO A 172 14.91 -19.81 -3.05
N ALA A 173 16.16 -19.39 -2.90
CA ALA A 173 16.78 -18.67 -1.77
C ALA A 173 15.88 -17.68 -0.97
N PRO A 174 16.18 -17.44 0.33
CA PRO A 174 15.28 -16.73 1.25
C PRO A 174 15.05 -15.27 0.85
N PRO A 175 13.84 -14.71 1.06
CA PRO A 175 13.55 -13.34 0.70
C PRO A 175 14.27 -12.36 1.63
N SER A 176 14.87 -11.36 0.99
CA SER A 176 15.50 -10.18 1.59
C SER A 176 14.53 -9.41 2.49
N VAL A 177 14.99 -9.04 3.68
CA VAL A 177 14.31 -8.15 4.64
C VAL A 177 13.82 -6.87 3.93
N PRO A 178 12.51 -6.55 3.94
CA PRO A 178 12.03 -5.29 3.38
C PRO A 178 12.45 -4.14 4.30
N ARG A 179 13.35 -3.28 3.82
CA ARG A 179 13.66 -1.99 4.45
C ARG A 179 12.37 -1.17 4.52
N ARG A 180 11.97 -0.68 5.71
CA ARG A 180 11.07 0.48 5.81
C ARG A 180 11.73 1.61 5.03
N GLY A 181 11.20 1.94 3.85
CA GLY A 181 11.71 3.08 3.08
C GLY A 181 11.57 4.37 3.89
N PRO A 182 12.46 5.35 3.74
CA PRO A 182 12.30 6.63 4.39
C PRO A 182 11.06 7.33 3.82
N VAL A 183 9.96 7.30 4.57
CA VAL A 183 8.77 8.10 4.25
C VAL A 183 9.17 9.56 4.36
N ALA A 184 9.10 10.27 3.24
CA ALA A 184 9.35 11.70 3.19
C ALA A 184 8.19 12.47 3.84
N GLY A 185 6.95 12.04 3.60
CA GLY A 185 5.77 12.62 4.25
C GLY A 185 4.46 11.89 3.93
N LEU A 186 3.48 12.05 4.82
CA LEU A 186 2.09 11.62 4.63
C LEU A 186 1.27 12.79 4.08
N LEU A 187 0.38 12.51 3.13
CA LEU A 187 -0.52 13.49 2.51
C LEU A 187 -1.97 13.22 2.97
N PRO A 188 -2.35 13.64 4.19
CA PRO A 188 -3.65 13.33 4.75
C PRO A 188 -4.76 14.21 4.17
N GLY A 189 -5.99 13.72 4.18
CA GLY A 189 -7.17 14.57 4.02
C GLY A 189 -8.16 14.10 2.97
N HIS A 190 -7.78 13.18 2.08
CA HIS A 190 -8.80 12.46 1.34
C HIS A 190 -9.69 11.68 2.31
N THR A 191 -11.01 11.72 2.12
CA THR A 191 -11.98 11.00 2.98
C THR A 191 -12.34 9.61 2.42
N GLY A 192 -11.62 9.17 1.40
CA GLY A 192 -11.78 7.87 0.75
C GLY A 192 -10.52 7.51 -0.04
N GLU A 193 -10.54 6.36 -0.71
CA GLU A 193 -9.39 5.81 -1.43
C GLU A 193 -8.72 6.85 -2.36
N VAL A 194 -7.39 6.90 -2.36
CA VAL A 194 -6.62 7.69 -3.33
C VAL A 194 -6.32 6.80 -4.54
N GLY A 195 -7.02 7.05 -5.64
CA GLY A 195 -6.99 6.21 -6.84
C GLY A 195 -5.91 6.60 -7.85
N SER A 196 -5.42 7.83 -7.82
CA SER A 196 -4.44 8.35 -8.77
C SER A 196 -3.54 9.40 -8.14
N VAL A 197 -2.26 9.39 -8.52
CA VAL A 197 -1.26 10.37 -8.13
C VAL A 197 -0.45 10.77 -9.37
N ALA A 198 -0.11 12.06 -9.51
CA ALA A 198 0.69 12.56 -10.62
C ALA A 198 1.49 13.80 -10.22
N PHE A 199 2.77 13.83 -10.59
CA PHE A 199 3.59 15.04 -10.48
C PHE A 199 3.39 15.95 -11.68
N ALA A 200 3.37 17.25 -11.44
CA ALA A 200 3.56 18.23 -12.50
C ALA A 200 4.99 18.12 -13.07
N PRO A 201 5.23 18.46 -14.35
CA PRO A 201 6.55 18.33 -14.99
C PRO A 201 7.70 19.08 -14.30
N GLY A 202 7.40 20.18 -13.58
CA GLY A 202 8.40 20.88 -12.77
C GLY A 202 8.81 20.13 -11.48
N GLY A 203 8.04 19.13 -11.05
CA GLY A 203 8.30 18.32 -9.86
C GLY A 203 7.93 18.97 -8.52
N HIS A 204 7.57 20.26 -8.52
CA HIS A 204 7.22 21.00 -7.30
C HIS A 204 5.77 20.82 -6.86
N ILE A 205 4.92 20.26 -7.73
CA ILE A 205 3.49 20.05 -7.47
C ILE A 205 3.16 18.57 -7.66
N LEU A 206 2.43 18.01 -6.71
CA LEU A 206 1.83 16.69 -6.77
C LEU A 206 0.31 16.84 -6.71
N ALA A 207 -0.41 16.16 -7.60
CA ALA A 207 -1.86 16.03 -7.52
C ALA A 207 -2.27 14.62 -7.10
N THR A 208 -3.30 14.52 -6.25
CA THR A 208 -3.89 13.27 -5.78
C THR A 208 -5.39 13.28 -6.03
N GLY A 209 -5.91 12.25 -6.73
CA GLY A 209 -7.33 12.10 -7.04
C GLY A 209 -7.97 11.01 -6.18
N GLY A 210 -9.12 11.33 -5.57
CA GLY A 210 -9.76 10.46 -4.57
C GLY A 210 -11.16 9.96 -4.93
N VAL A 211 -11.62 8.96 -4.18
CA VAL A 211 -13.02 8.49 -4.16
C VAL A 211 -13.96 9.54 -3.57
N ASP A 212 -13.44 10.47 -2.80
CA ASP A 212 -14.15 11.65 -2.30
C ASP A 212 -14.50 12.69 -3.37
N MET A 213 -14.30 12.36 -4.66
CA MET A 213 -14.63 13.18 -5.84
C MET A 213 -13.75 14.43 -5.98
N THR A 214 -12.71 14.57 -5.16
CA THR A 214 -11.81 15.73 -5.19
C THR A 214 -10.46 15.38 -5.80
N VAL A 215 -9.80 16.42 -6.32
CA VAL A 215 -8.37 16.40 -6.56
C VAL A 215 -7.70 17.35 -5.56
N ARG A 216 -6.68 16.88 -4.85
CA ARG A 216 -5.88 17.69 -3.94
C ARG A 216 -4.53 17.95 -4.57
N MET A 217 -4.03 19.18 -4.44
CA MET A 217 -2.72 19.58 -4.96
C MET A 217 -1.81 19.94 -3.79
N TRP A 218 -0.54 19.56 -3.92
CA TRP A 218 0.45 19.61 -2.85
C TRP A 218 1.74 20.23 -3.37
N GLU A 219 2.31 21.14 -2.61
CA GLU A 219 3.66 21.66 -2.84
C GLU A 219 4.70 20.69 -2.28
N VAL A 220 5.67 20.33 -3.12
CA VAL A 220 6.72 19.35 -2.88
C VAL A 220 8.10 20.02 -3.01
N THR A 221 8.29 21.11 -2.27
CA THR A 221 9.55 21.86 -2.19
C THR A 221 10.47 21.34 -1.09
N ASP A 222 9.90 20.89 0.03
CA ASP A 222 10.61 20.30 1.16
C ASP A 222 9.87 19.01 1.60
N PRO A 223 10.39 17.80 1.28
CA PRO A 223 9.66 16.54 1.48
C PRO A 223 9.09 16.28 2.88
N PRO A 224 9.77 16.63 4.00
CA PRO A 224 9.18 16.56 5.35
C PRO A 224 8.11 17.61 5.65
N ALA A 225 8.02 18.70 4.88
CA ALA A 225 7.12 19.83 5.13
C ALA A 225 6.12 20.06 3.98
N LEU A 226 5.43 18.98 3.56
CA LEU A 226 4.41 19.03 2.52
C LEU A 226 3.27 19.97 2.89
N ARG A 227 2.86 20.83 1.95
CA ARG A 227 1.77 21.80 2.13
C ARG A 227 0.71 21.61 1.05
N PRO A 228 -0.60 21.68 1.40
CA PRO A 228 -1.63 21.85 0.39
C PRO A 228 -1.35 23.12 -0.41
N ALA A 229 -1.34 23.02 -1.74
CA ALA A 229 -1.17 24.17 -2.62
C ALA A 229 -2.39 25.11 -2.56
N GLY A 230 -3.58 24.55 -2.31
CA GLY A 230 -4.83 25.30 -2.21
C GLY A 230 -5.97 24.44 -1.67
N GLN A 231 -7.21 24.90 -1.85
CA GLN A 231 -8.39 24.10 -1.52
C GLN A 231 -8.52 22.89 -2.47
N PRO A 232 -9.16 21.79 -2.03
CA PRO A 232 -9.45 20.66 -2.91
C PRO A 232 -10.23 21.11 -4.14
N VAL A 233 -9.77 20.69 -5.31
CA VAL A 233 -10.43 20.93 -6.59
C VAL A 233 -11.68 20.05 -6.65
N ALA A 234 -12.84 20.70 -6.57
CA ALA A 234 -14.13 20.07 -6.66
C ALA A 234 -14.77 20.31 -8.04
N GLY A 235 -15.58 19.38 -8.50
CA GLY A 235 -16.38 19.55 -9.71
C GLY A 235 -16.93 18.25 -10.29
N HIS A 236 -16.24 17.13 -10.08
CA HIS A 236 -16.75 15.81 -10.42
C HIS A 236 -17.88 15.38 -9.48
N THR A 237 -18.80 14.56 -9.99
CA THR A 237 -19.97 14.07 -9.24
C THR A 237 -19.86 12.59 -8.84
N ASP A 238 -18.73 11.97 -9.16
CA ASP A 238 -18.32 10.63 -8.74
C ASP A 238 -16.77 10.62 -8.65
N ARG A 239 -16.20 9.54 -8.14
CA ARG A 239 -14.77 9.37 -7.87
C ARG A 239 -13.88 9.68 -9.05
N VAL A 240 -12.78 10.38 -8.75
CA VAL A 240 -11.71 10.65 -9.70
C VAL A 240 -10.92 9.35 -9.93
N ARG A 241 -10.72 9.00 -11.20
CA ARG A 241 -10.04 7.77 -11.63
C ARG A 241 -8.59 8.00 -12.03
N SER A 242 -8.32 9.09 -12.74
CA SER A 242 -6.99 9.42 -13.24
C SER A 242 -6.79 10.92 -13.22
N VAL A 243 -5.61 11.35 -12.81
CA VAL A 243 -5.13 12.73 -12.87
C VAL A 243 -3.82 12.73 -13.63
N VAL A 244 -3.68 13.61 -14.63
CA VAL A 244 -2.45 13.78 -15.41
C VAL A 244 -2.20 15.25 -15.73
N PHE A 245 -0.93 15.65 -15.82
CA PHE A 245 -0.54 17.00 -16.22
C PHE A 245 -0.10 17.01 -17.69
N ALA A 246 -0.42 18.10 -18.39
CA ALA A 246 0.16 18.38 -19.69
C ALA A 246 1.67 18.63 -19.57
N PRO A 247 2.47 18.41 -20.63
CA PRO A 247 3.94 18.56 -20.59
C PRO A 247 4.44 19.95 -20.18
N ASP A 248 3.63 20.99 -20.38
CA ASP A 248 3.94 22.36 -19.96
C ASP A 248 3.60 22.68 -18.50
N GLY A 249 2.95 21.75 -17.80
CA GLY A 249 2.51 21.90 -16.41
C GLY A 249 1.39 22.92 -16.17
N ARG A 250 0.82 23.55 -17.22
CA ARG A 250 -0.23 24.57 -17.09
C ARG A 250 -1.64 24.00 -17.13
N VAL A 251 -1.80 22.80 -17.70
CA VAL A 251 -3.09 22.12 -17.78
C VAL A 251 -3.03 20.81 -17.02
N MET A 252 -4.06 20.55 -16.22
CA MET A 252 -4.31 19.26 -15.57
C MET A 252 -5.58 18.65 -16.16
N ALA A 253 -5.55 17.37 -16.49
CA ALA A 253 -6.73 16.61 -16.90
C ALA A 253 -7.15 15.63 -15.81
N THR A 254 -8.45 15.54 -15.55
CA THR A 254 -9.03 14.61 -14.57
C THR A 254 -10.14 13.79 -15.20
N SER A 255 -10.12 12.47 -15.01
CA SER A 255 -11.21 11.58 -15.42
C SER A 255 -11.98 11.09 -14.20
N SER A 256 -13.27 10.86 -14.35
CA SER A 256 -14.13 10.37 -13.26
C SER A 256 -15.06 9.25 -13.72
N ALA A 257 -15.54 8.48 -12.74
CA ALA A 257 -16.64 7.56 -12.91
C ALA A 257 -17.98 8.26 -13.24
N ASP A 258 -18.04 9.60 -13.18
CA ASP A 258 -19.19 10.38 -13.67
C ASP A 258 -19.31 10.43 -15.21
N GLY A 259 -18.39 9.77 -15.93
CA GLY A 259 -18.37 9.69 -17.39
C GLY A 259 -17.78 10.93 -18.07
N THR A 260 -17.19 11.84 -17.30
CA THR A 260 -16.59 13.06 -17.82
C THR A 260 -15.08 13.11 -17.64
N ILE A 261 -14.43 13.85 -18.56
CA ILE A 261 -13.05 14.30 -18.40
C ILE A 261 -13.06 15.82 -18.33
N ARG A 262 -12.33 16.38 -17.37
CA ARG A 262 -12.24 17.83 -17.15
C ARG A 262 -10.81 18.30 -17.36
N LEU A 263 -10.68 19.47 -17.99
CA LEU A 263 -9.42 20.16 -18.19
C LEU A 263 -9.40 21.40 -17.29
N TRP A 264 -8.35 21.51 -16.48
CA TRP A 264 -8.17 22.57 -15.49
C TRP A 264 -6.94 23.37 -15.87
N ASP A 265 -7.05 24.69 -15.84
CA ASP A 265 -5.89 25.57 -15.82
C ASP A 265 -5.34 25.57 -14.39
N VAL A 266 -4.07 25.19 -14.29
CA VAL A 266 -3.32 25.04 -13.04
C VAL A 266 -2.06 25.91 -13.07
N THR A 267 -2.05 26.97 -13.88
CA THR A 267 -0.97 27.97 -13.89
C THR A 267 -0.76 28.58 -12.51
N ASP A 268 -1.85 28.71 -11.74
CA ASP A 268 -1.83 28.89 -10.29
C ASP A 268 -2.35 27.60 -9.60
N PRO A 269 -1.45 26.74 -9.09
CA PRO A 269 -1.82 25.51 -8.36
C PRO A 269 -2.71 25.73 -7.14
N ALA A 270 -2.73 26.94 -6.57
CA ALA A 270 -3.59 27.27 -5.43
C ALA A 270 -5.03 27.55 -5.84
N ARG A 271 -5.26 27.90 -7.12
CA ARG A 271 -6.59 28.25 -7.66
C ARG A 271 -6.84 27.61 -9.03
N PRO A 272 -6.92 26.26 -9.10
CA PRO A 272 -7.28 25.58 -10.34
C PRO A 272 -8.68 25.98 -10.79
N HIS A 273 -8.85 26.25 -12.08
CA HIS A 273 -10.15 26.58 -12.64
C HIS A 273 -10.42 25.80 -13.92
N LEU A 274 -11.68 25.44 -14.12
CA LEU A 274 -12.10 24.65 -15.26
C LEU A 274 -11.91 25.46 -16.56
N SER A 275 -11.10 24.96 -17.50
CA SER A 275 -10.77 25.70 -18.72
C SER A 275 -11.93 25.79 -19.71
N GLY A 276 -12.90 24.87 -19.65
CA GLY A 276 -14.02 24.80 -20.60
C GLY A 276 -15.07 23.77 -20.21
N ARG A 277 -15.92 23.37 -21.16
CA ARG A 277 -16.91 22.31 -20.91
C ARG A 277 -16.21 20.95 -20.71
N PRO A 278 -16.72 20.08 -19.82
CA PRO A 278 -16.22 18.72 -19.70
C PRO A 278 -16.31 17.96 -21.04
N LEU A 279 -15.31 17.15 -21.32
CA LEU A 279 -15.35 16.17 -22.39
C LEU A 279 -16.30 15.04 -21.97
N THR A 280 -17.22 14.67 -22.87
CA THR A 280 -18.23 13.64 -22.63
C THR A 280 -18.22 12.60 -23.75
N GLY A 281 -18.94 11.50 -23.55
CA GLY A 281 -19.02 10.38 -24.49
C GLY A 281 -18.25 9.14 -24.06
N HIS A 282 -17.66 9.14 -22.86
CA HIS A 282 -17.04 7.97 -22.23
C HIS A 282 -18.06 7.21 -21.40
N THR A 283 -18.68 6.18 -22.00
CA THR A 283 -19.73 5.37 -21.36
C THR A 283 -19.25 3.93 -21.19
N PRO A 284 -19.28 3.34 -19.98
CA PRO A 284 -19.78 3.91 -18.73
C PRO A 284 -18.80 4.83 -17.99
N TRP A 285 -17.48 4.66 -18.15
CA TRP A 285 -16.45 5.39 -17.39
C TRP A 285 -15.22 5.73 -18.22
N ALA A 286 -14.57 6.86 -17.92
CA ALA A 286 -13.24 7.18 -18.43
C ALA A 286 -12.16 6.61 -17.50
N TRP A 287 -11.51 5.53 -17.91
CA TRP A 287 -10.62 4.75 -17.03
C TRP A 287 -9.24 5.38 -16.84
N SER A 288 -8.62 5.81 -17.92
CA SER A 288 -7.23 6.27 -17.92
C SER A 288 -7.00 7.29 -19.03
N MET A 289 -6.00 8.13 -18.81
CA MET A 289 -5.58 9.17 -19.75
C MET A 289 -4.07 9.29 -19.74
N ALA A 290 -3.51 9.78 -20.84
CA ALA A 290 -2.10 10.13 -20.96
C ALA A 290 -1.94 11.31 -21.92
N PHE A 291 -1.05 12.24 -21.59
CA PHE A 291 -0.62 13.27 -22.53
C PHE A 291 0.51 12.74 -23.41
N ALA A 292 0.51 13.09 -24.69
CA ALA A 292 1.66 12.88 -25.55
C ALA A 292 2.84 13.75 -25.07
N PRO A 293 4.09 13.26 -25.17
CA PRO A 293 5.26 14.10 -24.96
C PRO A 293 5.30 15.26 -25.97
N GLY A 294 5.72 16.45 -25.52
CA GLY A 294 5.97 17.62 -26.37
C GLY A 294 4.74 18.38 -26.86
N ASP A 295 3.62 17.70 -27.11
CA ASP A 295 2.39 18.31 -27.64
C ASP A 295 1.26 18.38 -26.60
N ARG A 296 0.21 19.15 -26.94
CA ARG A 296 -1.07 19.14 -26.19
C ARG A 296 -2.06 18.12 -26.77
N ILE A 297 -1.60 16.90 -27.02
CA ILE A 297 -2.45 15.77 -27.39
C ILE A 297 -2.76 14.94 -26.15
N LEU A 298 -4.04 14.72 -25.88
CA LEU A 298 -4.53 13.89 -24.77
C LEU A 298 -5.12 12.60 -25.34
N ALA A 299 -4.58 11.45 -24.94
CA ALA A 299 -5.22 10.16 -25.14
C ALA A 299 -6.15 9.84 -23.97
N THR A 300 -7.32 9.30 -24.28
CA THR A 300 -8.31 8.87 -23.28
C THR A 300 -8.88 7.52 -23.68
N VAL A 301 -9.05 6.64 -22.71
CA VAL A 301 -9.64 5.32 -22.92
C VAL A 301 -10.86 5.09 -22.02
N ASP A 302 -11.84 4.42 -22.59
CA ASP A 302 -13.02 3.89 -21.90
C ASP A 302 -13.23 2.42 -22.31
N ASP A 303 -14.44 1.88 -22.07
CA ASP A 303 -14.93 0.55 -22.48
C ASP A 303 -14.04 -0.15 -23.52
N ARG A 304 -14.26 0.04 -24.81
CA ARG A 304 -13.43 -0.58 -25.87
C ARG A 304 -12.88 0.43 -26.86
N ARG A 305 -12.85 1.71 -26.48
CA ARG A 305 -12.42 2.79 -27.37
C ARG A 305 -11.24 3.57 -26.81
N ALA A 306 -10.44 4.05 -27.75
CA ALA A 306 -9.45 5.07 -27.51
C ALA A 306 -9.82 6.33 -28.31
N ARG A 307 -9.50 7.48 -27.74
CA ARG A 307 -9.70 8.79 -28.38
C ARG A 307 -8.45 9.63 -28.21
N LEU A 308 -8.13 10.42 -29.23
CA LEU A 308 -7.10 11.45 -29.21
C LEU A 308 -7.74 12.83 -29.32
N TRP A 309 -7.34 13.73 -28.44
CA TRP A 309 -7.86 15.09 -28.37
C TRP A 309 -6.72 16.09 -28.52
N ASP A 310 -6.89 17.04 -29.41
CA ASP A 310 -6.09 18.27 -29.44
C ASP A 310 -6.63 19.21 -28.37
N VAL A 311 -5.83 19.42 -27.32
CA VAL A 311 -6.13 20.32 -26.21
C VAL A 311 -5.18 21.51 -26.19
N THR A 312 -4.61 21.89 -27.35
CA THR A 312 -3.82 23.13 -27.52
C THR A 312 -4.58 24.32 -26.95
N ARG A 313 -5.90 24.36 -27.21
CA ARG A 313 -6.85 25.26 -26.57
C ARG A 313 -7.74 24.48 -25.59
N PRO A 314 -7.40 24.39 -24.30
CA PRO A 314 -8.12 23.54 -23.34
C PRO A 314 -9.59 23.97 -23.11
N ALA A 315 -9.93 25.22 -23.43
CA ALA A 315 -11.31 25.70 -23.43
C ALA A 315 -12.18 25.17 -24.58
N ARG A 316 -11.54 24.71 -25.67
CA ARG A 316 -12.18 24.20 -26.89
C ARG A 316 -11.41 22.99 -27.43
N PRO A 317 -11.39 21.88 -26.67
CA PRO A 317 -10.69 20.67 -27.08
C PRO A 317 -11.33 20.11 -28.36
N ARG A 318 -10.50 19.60 -29.27
CA ARG A 318 -10.93 19.04 -30.56
C ARG A 318 -10.63 17.55 -30.60
N LEU A 319 -11.66 16.73 -30.80
CA LEU A 319 -11.47 15.30 -31.06
C LEU A 319 -10.78 15.11 -32.42
N LEU A 320 -9.64 14.42 -32.43
CA LEU A 320 -8.87 14.13 -33.64
C LEU A 320 -9.15 12.72 -34.16
N ALA A 321 -9.15 11.74 -33.25
CA ALA A 321 -9.38 10.35 -33.57
C ALA A 321 -10.26 9.70 -32.49
N ASN A 322 -11.09 8.75 -32.91
CA ASN A 322 -11.92 7.92 -32.05
C ASN A 322 -12.09 6.55 -32.71
N TRP A 323 -11.61 5.50 -32.07
CA TRP A 323 -11.61 4.16 -32.67
C TRP A 323 -11.89 3.06 -31.66
N SER A 324 -12.37 1.93 -32.16
CA SER A 324 -12.43 0.69 -31.40
C SER A 324 -11.05 0.07 -31.34
N THR A 325 -10.56 -0.22 -30.15
CA THR A 325 -9.21 -0.77 -29.95
C THR A 325 -9.10 -2.24 -30.39
N GLY A 326 -10.22 -2.91 -30.69
CA GLY A 326 -10.24 -4.35 -30.96
C GLY A 326 -9.96 -5.21 -29.73
N HIS A 327 -9.86 -4.61 -28.54
CA HIS A 327 -9.90 -5.33 -27.28
C HIS A 327 -11.27 -6.00 -27.09
N ALA A 328 -11.27 -7.18 -26.46
CA ALA A 328 -12.49 -7.95 -26.21
C ALA A 328 -13.26 -7.43 -24.99
N ASP A 329 -12.59 -6.69 -24.11
CA ASP A 329 -13.13 -6.18 -22.83
C ASP A 329 -12.53 -4.79 -22.50
N TRP A 330 -12.79 -4.27 -21.29
CA TRP A 330 -12.48 -2.91 -20.88
C TRP A 330 -11.02 -2.52 -21.04
N VAL A 331 -10.76 -1.40 -21.72
CA VAL A 331 -9.43 -0.78 -21.76
C VAL A 331 -9.16 -0.07 -20.44
N ARG A 332 -8.15 -0.53 -19.72
CA ARG A 332 -7.83 -0.13 -18.34
C ARG A 332 -6.80 0.97 -18.25
N SER A 333 -5.87 1.03 -19.20
CA SER A 333 -4.77 1.98 -19.17
C SER A 333 -4.31 2.33 -20.57
N VAL A 334 -3.80 3.55 -20.70
CA VAL A 334 -3.19 4.06 -21.92
C VAL A 334 -1.89 4.79 -21.57
N ALA A 335 -0.87 4.63 -22.40
CA ALA A 335 0.40 5.34 -22.25
C ALA A 335 0.98 5.68 -23.63
N PHE A 336 1.59 6.85 -23.74
CA PHE A 336 2.42 7.20 -24.89
C PHE A 336 3.86 6.75 -24.67
N ALA A 337 4.50 6.31 -25.74
CA ALA A 337 5.96 6.20 -25.79
C ALA A 337 6.58 7.61 -25.74
N PRO A 338 7.84 7.76 -25.27
CA PRO A 338 8.56 9.03 -25.24
C PRO A 338 8.69 9.71 -26.61
N ASP A 339 8.60 8.95 -27.71
CA ASP A 339 8.62 9.49 -29.07
C ASP A 339 7.33 10.22 -29.48
N GLY A 340 6.24 10.08 -28.71
CA GLY A 340 4.91 10.63 -28.99
C GLY A 340 4.19 9.99 -30.17
N ARG A 341 4.79 9.00 -30.83
CA ARG A 341 4.29 8.35 -32.05
C ARG A 341 3.69 6.98 -31.79
N THR A 342 4.05 6.34 -30.69
CA THR A 342 3.48 5.05 -30.28
C THR A 342 2.59 5.20 -29.06
N LEU A 343 1.40 4.60 -29.12
CA LEU A 343 0.45 4.51 -28.01
C LEU A 343 0.26 3.04 -27.64
N ALA A 344 0.29 2.73 -26.35
CA ALA A 344 -0.07 1.41 -25.83
C ALA A 344 -1.42 1.47 -25.11
N THR A 345 -2.28 0.48 -25.34
CA THR A 345 -3.54 0.29 -24.61
C THR A 345 -3.53 -1.08 -23.96
N SER A 346 -3.86 -1.17 -22.68
CA SER A 346 -3.95 -2.44 -21.94
C SER A 346 -5.38 -2.72 -21.49
N SER A 347 -5.79 -3.99 -21.49
CA SER A 347 -7.20 -4.35 -21.28
C SER A 347 -7.43 -5.45 -20.23
N THR A 348 -8.67 -5.50 -19.74
CA THR A 348 -9.24 -6.60 -18.94
C THR A 348 -9.15 -7.94 -19.68
N ASP A 349 -9.08 -7.94 -21.02
CA ASP A 349 -8.92 -9.15 -21.83
C ASP A 349 -7.53 -9.82 -21.73
N GLY A 350 -6.61 -9.25 -20.95
CA GLY A 350 -5.28 -9.83 -20.75
C GLY A 350 -4.25 -9.47 -21.83
N THR A 351 -4.59 -8.56 -22.75
CA THR A 351 -3.70 -8.15 -23.85
C THR A 351 -3.30 -6.69 -23.79
N VAL A 352 -2.15 -6.38 -24.38
CA VAL A 352 -1.76 -5.01 -24.74
C VAL A 352 -1.73 -4.88 -26.25
N ARG A 353 -2.22 -3.74 -26.76
CA ARG A 353 -2.15 -3.40 -28.18
C ARG A 353 -1.35 -2.13 -28.37
N LEU A 354 -0.55 -2.09 -29.44
CA LEU A 354 0.25 -0.93 -29.83
C LEU A 354 -0.38 -0.25 -31.04
N TRP A 355 -0.24 1.07 -31.10
CA TRP A 355 -0.82 1.91 -32.13
C TRP A 355 0.21 2.93 -32.61
N ASP A 356 0.34 3.07 -33.93
CA ASP A 356 1.01 4.18 -34.57
C ASP A 356 0.03 5.35 -34.61
N VAL A 357 0.41 6.43 -33.94
CA VAL A 357 -0.32 7.69 -33.82
C VAL A 357 0.58 8.86 -34.23
N THR A 358 1.57 8.60 -35.10
CA THR A 358 2.49 9.63 -35.62
C THR A 358 1.74 10.83 -36.21
N ASP A 359 0.63 10.57 -36.90
CA ASP A 359 -0.40 11.58 -37.18
C ASP A 359 -1.57 11.33 -36.21
N PRO A 360 -1.82 12.21 -35.22
CA PRO A 360 -2.88 12.05 -34.24
C PRO A 360 -4.32 12.02 -34.81
N ALA A 361 -4.51 12.38 -36.08
CA ALA A 361 -5.79 12.22 -36.77
C ALA A 361 -6.00 10.79 -37.30
N THR A 362 -4.94 9.98 -37.34
CA THR A 362 -4.95 8.59 -37.80
C THR A 362 -4.45 7.66 -36.71
N HIS A 363 -4.78 6.38 -36.82
CA HIS A 363 -4.28 5.34 -35.94
C HIS A 363 -4.09 4.07 -36.76
N ARG A 364 -3.00 3.35 -36.52
CA ARG A 364 -2.78 2.03 -37.13
C ARG A 364 -2.31 1.05 -36.07
N PRO A 365 -2.91 -0.15 -35.96
CA PRO A 365 -2.37 -1.17 -35.07
C PRO A 365 -0.95 -1.52 -35.51
N ILE A 366 -0.05 -1.70 -34.54
CA ILE A 366 1.33 -2.15 -34.76
C ILE A 366 1.46 -3.57 -34.23
N GLY A 367 1.85 -4.49 -35.12
CA GLY A 367 2.07 -5.90 -34.77
C GLY A 367 0.83 -6.61 -34.26
N ASP A 368 1.05 -7.80 -33.71
CA ASP A 368 0.03 -8.56 -33.00
C ASP A 368 -0.11 -8.09 -31.54
N PRO A 369 -1.28 -8.32 -30.90
CA PRO A 369 -1.44 -8.02 -29.48
C PRO A 369 -0.39 -8.75 -28.63
N LEU A 370 0.19 -8.04 -27.67
CA LEU A 370 1.11 -8.62 -26.69
C LEU A 370 0.30 -9.50 -25.76
N THR A 371 0.63 -10.79 -25.73
CA THR A 371 -0.02 -11.82 -24.93
C THR A 371 0.98 -12.46 -23.98
N GLY A 372 0.56 -12.75 -22.75
CA GLY A 372 1.42 -13.34 -21.71
C GLY A 372 0.82 -13.23 -20.32
N HIS A 373 0.04 -12.17 -20.06
CA HIS A 373 -0.74 -12.07 -18.83
C HIS A 373 -1.88 -13.11 -18.80
N GLY A 374 -2.02 -13.79 -17.66
CA GLY A 374 -3.06 -14.81 -17.45
C GLY A 374 -4.39 -14.22 -16.96
N ARG A 375 -4.42 -12.92 -16.62
CA ARG A 375 -5.60 -12.18 -16.17
C ARG A 375 -5.53 -10.74 -16.69
N GLU A 376 -6.54 -9.96 -16.33
CA GLU A 376 -6.66 -8.54 -16.67
C GLU A 376 -5.35 -7.75 -16.51
N ILE A 377 -5.01 -6.96 -17.53
CA ILE A 377 -3.93 -5.97 -17.45
C ILE A 377 -4.50 -4.66 -16.95
N ARG A 378 -3.74 -4.02 -16.08
CA ARG A 378 -4.24 -3.09 -15.09
C ARG A 378 -3.56 -1.75 -15.19
N GLN A 379 -2.28 -1.72 -15.57
CA GLN A 379 -1.58 -0.51 -16.00
C GLN A 379 -0.46 -0.86 -16.99
N VAL A 380 -0.17 0.07 -17.90
CA VAL A 380 0.98 0.02 -18.80
C VAL A 380 1.82 1.29 -18.64
N ALA A 381 3.15 1.19 -18.77
CA ALA A 381 4.06 2.32 -18.74
C ALA A 381 5.26 2.09 -19.66
N PHE A 382 5.62 3.07 -20.48
CA PHE A 382 6.87 3.05 -21.25
C PHE A 382 8.05 3.47 -20.38
N ALA A 383 9.19 2.85 -20.60
CA ALA A 383 10.47 3.35 -20.11
C ALA A 383 10.88 4.61 -20.88
N PRO A 384 11.72 5.50 -20.28
CA PRO A 384 12.22 6.71 -20.94
C PRO A 384 13.02 6.44 -22.23
N ASP A 385 13.56 5.24 -22.42
CA ASP A 385 14.26 4.85 -23.64
C ASP A 385 13.34 4.62 -24.85
N GLY A 386 12.03 4.49 -24.63
CA GLY A 386 11.01 4.18 -25.63
C GLY A 386 11.09 2.79 -26.24
N ARG A 387 12.00 1.93 -25.75
CA ARG A 387 12.20 0.56 -26.21
C ARG A 387 11.72 -0.48 -25.21
N THR A 388 11.54 -0.11 -23.95
CA THR A 388 10.97 -1.03 -22.95
C THR A 388 9.56 -0.59 -22.54
N LEU A 389 8.67 -1.57 -22.45
CA LEU A 389 7.31 -1.39 -21.92
C LEU A 389 7.13 -2.27 -20.69
N ALA A 390 6.56 -1.72 -19.62
CA ALA A 390 6.15 -2.48 -18.45
C ALA A 390 4.62 -2.63 -18.41
N THR A 391 4.14 -3.82 -18.10
CA THR A 391 2.70 -4.11 -17.92
C THR A 391 2.47 -4.76 -16.57
N ALA A 392 1.47 -4.29 -15.83
CA ALA A 392 1.10 -4.81 -14.52
C ALA A 392 -0.30 -5.41 -14.57
N GLY A 393 -0.50 -6.58 -13.96
CA GLY A 393 -1.73 -7.37 -14.10
C GLY A 393 -2.39 -7.84 -12.79
N ALA A 394 -3.62 -8.36 -12.93
CA ALA A 394 -4.37 -9.00 -11.86
C ALA A 394 -3.87 -10.41 -11.51
N ASP A 395 -2.97 -10.96 -12.33
CA ASP A 395 -2.26 -12.22 -12.19
C ASP A 395 -0.99 -12.11 -11.32
N THR A 396 -0.79 -10.99 -10.64
CA THR A 396 0.39 -10.66 -9.79
C THR A 396 1.69 -10.42 -10.57
N ALA A 397 1.68 -10.65 -11.88
CA ALA A 397 2.84 -10.50 -12.75
C ALA A 397 3.06 -9.04 -13.15
N VAL A 398 4.33 -8.69 -13.33
CA VAL A 398 4.76 -7.51 -14.07
C VAL A 398 5.66 -7.97 -15.20
N TRP A 399 5.28 -7.72 -16.43
CA TRP A 399 6.07 -8.07 -17.60
C TRP A 399 6.85 -6.87 -18.11
N LEU A 400 8.07 -7.11 -18.59
CA LEU A 400 8.83 -6.19 -19.41
C LEU A 400 8.80 -6.68 -20.85
N TRP A 401 8.65 -5.78 -21.81
CA TRP A 401 8.58 -6.08 -23.23
C TRP A 401 9.61 -5.26 -23.99
N ASP A 402 10.27 -5.89 -24.95
CA ASP A 402 11.18 -5.26 -25.90
C ASP A 402 10.36 -4.77 -27.09
N LEU A 403 10.46 -3.46 -27.33
CA LEU A 403 9.83 -2.72 -28.41
C LEU A 403 10.86 -2.13 -29.36
N THR A 404 12.11 -2.63 -29.35
CA THR A 404 13.14 -2.23 -30.32
C THR A 404 12.64 -2.43 -31.75
N ASP A 405 11.98 -3.55 -32.01
CA ASP A 405 11.07 -3.70 -33.14
C ASP A 405 9.61 -3.68 -32.65
N ARG A 406 8.98 -2.51 -32.79
CA ARG A 406 7.58 -2.31 -32.38
C ARG A 406 6.60 -3.22 -33.12
N ALA A 407 6.94 -3.71 -34.32
CA ALA A 407 6.09 -4.61 -35.10
C ALA A 407 6.15 -6.06 -34.62
N ALA A 408 7.20 -6.42 -33.89
CA ALA A 408 7.42 -7.75 -33.32
C ALA A 408 7.81 -7.66 -31.84
N PRO A 409 6.93 -7.10 -30.98
CA PRO A 409 7.22 -6.95 -29.56
C PRO A 409 7.36 -8.32 -28.89
N CYS A 410 8.35 -8.48 -28.01
CA CYS A 410 8.60 -9.75 -27.33
C CYS A 410 8.84 -9.55 -25.83
N PRO A 411 8.50 -10.54 -24.98
CA PRO A 411 8.77 -10.44 -23.56
C PRO A 411 10.28 -10.46 -23.29
N ILE A 412 10.72 -9.60 -22.38
CA ILE A 412 12.09 -9.57 -21.89
C ILE A 412 12.18 -10.49 -20.67
N GLY A 413 12.67 -11.71 -20.90
CA GLY A 413 12.82 -12.71 -19.83
C GLY A 413 11.50 -13.11 -19.18
N GLU A 414 11.59 -13.53 -17.92
CA GLU A 414 10.45 -13.93 -17.11
C GLU A 414 9.77 -12.73 -16.42
N PRO A 415 8.47 -12.80 -16.10
CA PRO A 415 7.79 -11.75 -15.37
C PRO A 415 8.42 -11.52 -13.99
N LEU A 416 8.44 -10.26 -13.56
CA LEU A 416 8.97 -9.84 -12.27
C LEU A 416 8.06 -10.39 -11.17
N ALA A 417 8.56 -11.42 -10.47
CA ALA A 417 7.84 -12.11 -9.42
C ALA A 417 8.14 -11.50 -8.03
N GLY A 418 7.10 -11.30 -7.23
CA GLY A 418 7.27 -10.93 -5.82
C GLY A 418 6.00 -10.39 -5.15
N HIS A 419 5.12 -9.71 -5.89
CA HIS A 419 3.83 -9.32 -5.33
C HIS A 419 2.96 -10.56 -5.03
N THR A 420 2.21 -10.52 -3.94
CA THR A 420 1.35 -11.64 -3.51
C THR A 420 -0.12 -11.44 -3.91
N ALA A 421 -0.43 -10.31 -4.54
CA ALA A 421 -1.76 -9.97 -5.03
C ALA A 421 -1.66 -9.12 -6.31
N SER A 422 -2.82 -8.74 -6.87
CA SER A 422 -2.90 -7.98 -8.12
C SER A 422 -2.01 -6.73 -8.07
N VAL A 423 -1.15 -6.60 -9.08
CA VAL A 423 -0.37 -5.39 -9.32
C VAL A 423 -1.28 -4.38 -10.01
N ARG A 424 -1.38 -3.22 -9.40
CA ARG A 424 -2.37 -2.20 -9.72
C ARG A 424 -1.78 -1.06 -10.51
N SER A 425 -0.50 -0.78 -10.27
CA SER A 425 0.19 0.34 -10.88
C SER A 425 1.66 0.02 -11.14
N VAL A 426 2.20 0.62 -12.19
CA VAL A 426 3.60 0.50 -12.60
C VAL A 426 4.09 1.84 -13.14
N ALA A 427 5.30 2.24 -12.79
CA ALA A 427 5.94 3.45 -13.30
C ALA A 427 7.47 3.28 -13.35
N PHE A 428 8.09 3.72 -14.44
CA PHE A 428 9.54 3.87 -14.51
C PHE A 428 9.96 5.19 -13.86
N ALA A 429 11.11 5.18 -13.19
CA ALA A 429 11.81 6.38 -12.82
C ALA A 429 12.37 7.08 -14.08
N PRO A 430 12.57 8.40 -14.05
CA PRO A 430 13.13 9.16 -15.19
C PRO A 430 14.50 8.68 -15.67
N ASP A 431 15.27 7.99 -14.81
CA ASP A 431 16.56 7.40 -15.16
C ASP A 431 16.44 6.14 -16.04
N GLY A 432 15.24 5.57 -16.18
CA GLY A 432 14.95 4.32 -16.88
C GLY A 432 15.53 3.06 -16.22
N ARG A 433 16.21 3.21 -15.08
CA ARG A 433 16.89 2.11 -14.36
C ARG A 433 16.10 1.61 -13.16
N THR A 434 15.14 2.39 -12.67
CA THR A 434 14.29 1.97 -11.56
C THR A 434 12.84 1.82 -12.00
N LEU A 435 12.20 0.72 -11.64
CA LEU A 435 10.76 0.49 -11.80
C LEU A 435 10.09 0.43 -10.43
N ALA A 436 8.94 1.10 -10.26
CA ALA A 436 8.09 0.97 -9.09
C ALA A 436 6.79 0.26 -9.46
N THR A 437 6.35 -0.66 -8.60
CA THR A 437 5.09 -1.41 -8.78
C THR A 437 4.27 -1.35 -7.50
N GLY A 438 3.02 -0.91 -7.59
CA GLY A 438 2.07 -0.83 -6.47
C GLY A 438 1.04 -1.94 -6.53
N SER A 439 0.74 -2.58 -5.41
CA SER A 439 -0.07 -3.80 -5.38
C SER A 439 -1.19 -3.78 -4.35
N THR A 440 -2.14 -4.68 -4.60
CA THR A 440 -3.25 -5.03 -3.70
C THR A 440 -2.76 -5.65 -2.38
N ASP A 441 -1.51 -6.10 -2.32
CA ASP A 441 -0.86 -6.61 -1.10
C ASP A 441 -0.39 -5.49 -0.14
N ALA A 442 -0.84 -4.26 -0.37
CA ALA A 442 -0.49 -3.05 0.39
C ALA A 442 0.99 -2.63 0.32
N THR A 443 1.79 -3.23 -0.57
CA THR A 443 3.20 -2.89 -0.75
C THR A 443 3.47 -2.17 -2.07
N VAL A 444 4.58 -1.45 -2.09
CA VAL A 444 5.23 -0.99 -3.32
C VAL A 444 6.57 -1.67 -3.44
N ARG A 445 6.87 -2.28 -4.58
CA ARG A 445 8.17 -2.88 -4.85
C ARG A 445 8.96 -1.99 -5.80
N LEU A 446 10.26 -1.91 -5.55
CA LEU A 446 11.23 -1.23 -6.39
C LEU A 446 12.12 -2.29 -7.04
N TRP A 447 12.37 -2.10 -8.32
CA TRP A 447 13.18 -2.99 -9.13
C TRP A 447 14.29 -2.19 -9.80
N ASP A 448 15.50 -2.71 -9.77
CA ASP A 448 16.57 -2.30 -10.67
C ASP A 448 16.34 -3.02 -12.01
N VAL A 449 16.11 -2.22 -13.04
CA VAL A 449 15.87 -2.63 -14.43
C VAL A 449 16.90 -1.98 -15.36
N ALA A 450 18.08 -1.60 -14.83
CA ALA A 450 19.17 -1.09 -15.66
C ALA A 450 19.61 -2.08 -16.74
N ASP A 451 19.45 -3.38 -16.45
CA ASP A 451 19.40 -4.45 -17.44
C ASP A 451 18.00 -5.08 -17.41
N PRO A 452 17.10 -4.73 -18.34
CA PRO A 452 15.75 -5.28 -18.39
C PRO A 452 15.69 -6.80 -18.52
N ALA A 453 16.75 -7.45 -19.05
CA ALA A 453 16.83 -8.90 -19.18
C ALA A 453 17.15 -9.61 -17.85
N ALA A 454 17.64 -8.87 -16.86
CA ALA A 454 18.00 -9.40 -15.54
C ALA A 454 17.56 -8.44 -14.41
N PRO A 455 16.24 -8.17 -14.29
CA PRO A 455 15.73 -7.24 -13.30
C PRO A 455 15.98 -7.75 -11.87
N ARG A 456 16.35 -6.86 -10.95
CA ARG A 456 16.68 -7.22 -9.56
C ARG A 456 15.77 -6.49 -8.58
N PRO A 457 15.24 -7.16 -7.54
CA PRO A 457 14.55 -6.47 -6.46
C PRO A 457 15.50 -5.48 -5.76
N ARG A 458 15.13 -4.20 -5.71
CA ARG A 458 15.90 -3.13 -5.03
C ARG A 458 15.38 -2.88 -3.60
N GLY A 459 14.09 -3.10 -3.37
CA GLY A 459 13.48 -2.99 -2.05
C GLY A 459 11.96 -3.02 -2.10
N THR A 460 11.34 -3.07 -0.92
CA THR A 460 9.88 -3.02 -0.75
C THR A 460 9.55 -1.91 0.23
N LEU A 461 8.76 -0.95 -0.22
CA LEU A 461 8.22 0.11 0.61
C LEU A 461 6.94 -0.39 1.27
N THR A 462 6.95 -0.37 2.60
CA THR A 462 5.83 -0.79 3.44
C THR A 462 5.33 0.38 4.27
N GLY A 463 4.04 0.40 4.54
CA GLY A 463 3.43 1.41 5.41
C GLY A 463 1.98 1.74 5.06
N HIS A 464 1.57 1.58 3.81
CA HIS A 464 0.15 1.55 3.48
C HIS A 464 -0.54 0.37 4.15
N THR A 465 -1.77 0.56 4.61
CA THR A 465 -2.55 -0.47 5.35
C THR A 465 -3.61 -1.15 4.48
N ASP A 466 -3.75 -0.71 3.24
CA ASP A 466 -4.64 -1.29 2.23
C ASP A 466 -3.97 -1.16 0.84
N ARG A 467 -4.66 -1.64 -0.20
CA ARG A 467 -4.21 -1.73 -1.59
C ARG A 467 -3.59 -0.44 -2.10
N VAL A 468 -2.37 -0.52 -2.60
CA VAL A 468 -1.74 0.58 -3.33
C VAL A 468 -2.31 0.61 -4.75
N LYS A 469 -2.94 1.72 -5.11
CA LYS A 469 -3.66 1.89 -6.38
C LYS A 469 -2.84 2.58 -7.45
N ALA A 470 -1.94 3.48 -7.04
CA ALA A 470 -1.18 4.32 -7.95
C ALA A 470 0.24 4.56 -7.42
N VAL A 471 1.21 4.57 -8.33
CA VAL A 471 2.59 4.98 -8.08
C VAL A 471 3.04 5.96 -9.16
N ALA A 472 3.81 6.99 -8.82
CA ALA A 472 4.38 7.93 -9.78
C ALA A 472 5.71 8.47 -9.27
N PHE A 473 6.74 8.49 -10.11
CA PHE A 473 8.00 9.15 -9.80
C PHE A 473 7.91 10.65 -10.06
N ALA A 474 8.60 11.44 -9.23
CA ALA A 474 8.85 12.83 -9.54
C ALA A 474 9.79 12.94 -10.76
N PRO A 475 9.71 14.01 -11.57
CA PRO A 475 10.58 14.22 -12.73
C PRO A 475 12.09 14.22 -12.41
N GLY A 476 12.48 14.57 -11.19
CA GLY A 476 13.86 14.49 -10.72
C GLY A 476 14.32 13.09 -10.28
N GLY A 477 13.43 12.11 -10.22
CA GLY A 477 13.71 10.71 -9.86
C GLY A 477 14.02 10.45 -8.38
N ASN A 478 14.16 11.49 -7.57
CA ASN A 478 14.49 11.43 -6.14
C ASN A 478 13.30 11.13 -5.23
N LEU A 479 12.07 11.23 -5.75
CA LEU A 479 10.84 11.05 -5.00
C LEU A 479 9.89 10.10 -5.72
N LEU A 480 9.16 9.32 -4.94
CA LEU A 480 8.04 8.50 -5.40
C LEU A 480 6.79 8.87 -4.62
N ALA A 481 5.68 9.12 -5.32
CA ALA A 481 4.36 9.27 -4.71
C ALA A 481 3.56 7.98 -4.86
N THR A 482 2.78 7.63 -3.84
CA THR A 482 1.93 6.44 -3.83
C THR A 482 0.55 6.78 -3.29
N GLY A 483 -0.52 6.28 -3.90
CA GLY A 483 -1.90 6.45 -3.45
C GLY A 483 -2.54 5.10 -3.11
N SER A 484 -3.33 5.04 -2.04
CA SER A 484 -3.87 3.79 -1.51
C SER A 484 -5.35 3.84 -1.15
N SER A 485 -5.96 2.65 -1.06
CA SER A 485 -7.30 2.45 -0.49
C SER A 485 -7.41 2.82 0.98
N ASP A 486 -6.30 2.98 1.70
CA ASP A 486 -6.28 3.45 3.10
C ASP A 486 -6.60 4.95 3.27
N ALA A 487 -7.09 5.59 2.20
CA ALA A 487 -7.39 7.02 2.10
C ALA A 487 -6.19 7.96 2.23
N THR A 488 -4.96 7.43 2.13
CA THR A 488 -3.73 8.22 2.18
C THR A 488 -2.98 8.19 0.86
N ALA A 489 -2.29 9.30 0.59
CA ALA A 489 -1.13 9.30 -0.29
C ALA A 489 0.15 9.44 0.53
N ARG A 490 1.25 8.85 0.07
CA ARG A 490 2.57 8.93 0.70
C ARG A 490 3.61 9.37 -0.30
N LEU A 491 4.60 10.09 0.19
CA LEU A 491 5.79 10.49 -0.54
C LEU A 491 7.01 9.79 0.07
N TRP A 492 7.86 9.22 -0.78
CA TRP A 492 9.04 8.44 -0.40
C TRP A 492 10.29 9.06 -1.02
N VAL A 493 11.38 9.08 -0.27
CA VAL A 493 12.72 9.39 -0.82
C VAL A 493 13.37 8.09 -1.29
N ILE A 494 13.91 8.06 -2.50
CA ILE A 494 14.37 6.84 -3.19
C ILE A 494 15.88 6.81 -3.44
#